data_AF-A0A131XWF5-F1
#
_entry.id   AF-A0A131XWF5-F1
#
_cell.length_a   1.000
_cell.length_b   1.000
_cell.length_c   1.000
_cell.angle_alpha   90.00
_cell.angle_beta   90.00
_cell.angle_gamma   90.00
#
_symmetry.space_group_name_H-M   'P 1'
#
loop_
_entity.id
_entity.type
_entity.pdbx_description
1 polymer ?
#
loop_
_entity_poly.entity_id
_entity_poly.type
_entity_poly.pdbx_seq_one_letter_code
_entity_poly.pdbx_strand_id
1 'polypeptide(L)'
;MSCVAAVRLYIDKMIEESGPGMKVLMMDRETTTIVSVVYAQSEILLKEVYLFERIDLAGGDAMKHLKCIVFVRPTKENIELLVRELKRPRYGQYYIYFSNTVNRSDVKVLAEADDQESVHEVREFYGDYVALAPHLFSFNLTGCFQGRNWNRSALERTVHGIVAVLLSLRKSPAVRYQGNSETARRLAEGVSQLMTRESKLFDFRRPEIPPLLLIMDRRSDTVTPLLNQWTYQAMVHELLKINNNRVNLSQVSGLTKDLQDIVLSEDNDDFYAGNMYRNFGEIGSNIKDLMEEFQRKTKNHEKVESIADMKAFVEHYPQFKKIQGAVAKHVTLMGELSRLVGAHCLLEVSEVEQELTCNTDHADILKRIRTLVTNSKVRDIDCLRLVMLYALHYEKQSGGDLAGLVELLRKRGLSDNLLRMVSSAVEFQERKFQPGDKFSADNMRAFTKKVIKGLKGVENIYTQHVPLVYDILEDLLRGRLKESSFPYVPQHSARDSMFRFQDVIVFVAGGVTYEESLSVYKLNVANPGTRILLGGTAVHNFTSFLDELKSATADFASRSGRHLY
;
A
#
# COMPACT_ATOMS: atom_id res chain seq x y z
N MET A 1 7.47 -12.45 -11.67
CA MET A 1 6.23 -11.66 -11.58
C MET A 1 6.56 -10.43 -10.78
N SER A 2 6.82 -9.29 -11.44
CA SER A 2 7.22 -8.02 -10.80
C SER A 2 6.41 -6.89 -11.41
N CYS A 3 5.66 -6.17 -10.57
CA CYS A 3 4.86 -5.02 -11.00
C CYS A 3 5.75 -3.85 -11.47
N VAL A 4 6.85 -3.60 -10.75
CA VAL A 4 7.82 -2.55 -11.09
C VAL A 4 8.41 -2.80 -12.47
N ALA A 5 8.89 -4.03 -12.73
CA ALA A 5 9.46 -4.38 -14.03
C ALA A 5 8.44 -4.28 -15.17
N ALA A 6 7.17 -4.63 -14.93
CA ALA A 6 6.11 -4.55 -15.94
C ALA A 6 5.79 -3.09 -16.33
N VAL A 7 5.67 -2.19 -15.34
CA VAL A 7 5.42 -0.77 -15.61
C VAL A 7 6.64 -0.12 -16.28
N ARG A 8 7.85 -0.42 -15.82
CA ARG A 8 9.10 0.06 -16.44
C ARG A 8 9.20 -0.35 -17.90
N LEU A 9 8.90 -1.62 -18.21
CA LEU A 9 8.87 -2.11 -19.59
C LEU A 9 7.91 -1.31 -20.49
N TYR A 10 6.73 -0.93 -19.99
CA TYR A 10 5.82 -0.10 -20.77
C TYR A 10 6.38 1.29 -21.02
N ILE A 11 6.90 1.95 -19.98
CA ILE A 11 7.47 3.31 -20.10
C ILE A 11 8.68 3.30 -21.04
N ASP A 12 9.58 2.31 -20.91
CA ASP A 12 10.72 2.14 -21.80
C ASP A 12 10.27 2.02 -23.26
N LYS A 13 9.23 1.22 -23.53
CA LYS A 13 8.66 1.12 -24.87
C LYS A 13 8.09 2.44 -25.38
N MET A 14 7.37 3.21 -24.55
CA MET A 14 6.83 4.51 -24.98
C MET A 14 7.96 5.44 -25.45
N ILE A 15 9.08 5.42 -24.72
CA ILE A 15 10.23 6.27 -25.00
C ILE A 15 11.01 5.79 -26.22
N GLU A 16 11.21 4.48 -26.36
CA GLU A 16 11.89 3.86 -27.49
C GLU A 16 11.11 4.02 -28.81
N GLU A 17 9.80 3.78 -28.79
CA GLU A 17 8.93 3.83 -29.97
C GLU A 17 8.77 5.26 -30.51
N SER A 18 8.91 6.28 -29.65
CA SER A 18 8.95 7.68 -30.09
C SER A 18 10.24 8.06 -30.86
N GLY A 19 11.23 7.16 -30.91
CA GLY A 19 12.51 7.35 -31.61
C GLY A 19 13.42 8.41 -30.95
N PRO A 20 14.62 8.67 -31.51
CA PRO A 20 15.59 9.58 -30.92
C PRO A 20 15.12 11.05 -30.97
N GLY A 21 15.68 11.89 -30.10
CA GLY A 21 15.43 13.34 -30.05
C GLY A 21 14.82 13.83 -28.75
N MET A 22 14.67 15.16 -28.61
CA MET A 22 14.18 15.78 -27.40
C MET A 22 12.69 15.51 -27.19
N LYS A 23 12.34 14.93 -26.04
CA LYS A 23 10.98 14.50 -25.70
C LYS A 23 10.42 15.24 -24.50
N VAL A 24 9.11 15.40 -24.50
CA VAL A 24 8.28 15.80 -23.36
C VAL A 24 7.42 14.60 -22.96
N LEU A 25 7.36 14.30 -21.67
CA LEU A 25 6.42 13.34 -21.11
C LEU A 25 5.24 14.08 -20.50
N MET A 26 4.10 14.04 -21.18
CA MET A 26 2.84 14.63 -20.73
C MET A 26 1.98 13.57 -20.06
N MET A 27 1.56 13.84 -18.83
CA MET A 27 0.84 12.88 -17.97
C MET A 27 -0.38 13.52 -17.32
N ASP A 28 -1.26 12.69 -16.78
CA ASP A 28 -2.29 13.15 -15.84
C ASP A 28 -1.82 12.95 -14.39
N ARG A 29 -2.70 13.24 -13.43
CA ARG A 29 -2.38 13.11 -12.00
C ARG A 29 -2.06 11.67 -11.58
N GLU A 30 -2.79 10.69 -12.10
CA GLU A 30 -2.60 9.28 -11.77
C GLU A 30 -1.34 8.73 -12.46
N THR A 31 -1.18 8.94 -13.77
CA THR A 31 -0.02 8.44 -14.52
C THR A 31 1.29 9.10 -14.10
N THR A 32 1.27 10.37 -13.68
CA THR A 32 2.43 11.02 -13.03
C THR A 32 2.86 10.23 -11.80
N THR A 33 1.91 9.81 -10.99
CA THR A 33 2.20 9.02 -9.78
C THR A 33 2.81 7.66 -10.17
N ILE A 34 2.22 6.97 -11.13
CA ILE A 34 2.67 5.66 -11.62
C ILE A 34 4.12 5.73 -12.12
N VAL A 35 4.46 6.72 -12.94
CA VAL A 35 5.83 6.90 -13.47
C VAL A 35 6.80 7.30 -12.36
N SER A 36 6.40 8.22 -11.46
CA SER A 36 7.28 8.74 -10.40
C SER A 36 7.74 7.70 -9.38
N VAL A 37 6.99 6.61 -9.22
CA VAL A 37 7.32 5.54 -8.28
C VAL A 37 8.35 4.57 -8.84
N VAL A 38 8.38 4.38 -10.17
CA VAL A 38 9.24 3.39 -10.82
C VAL A 38 10.45 3.97 -11.55
N TYR A 39 10.51 5.30 -11.74
CA TYR A 39 11.66 5.99 -12.33
C TYR A 39 12.12 7.18 -11.49
N ALA A 40 13.44 7.32 -11.37
CA ALA A 40 14.05 8.58 -10.98
C ALA A 40 14.06 9.55 -12.16
N GLN A 41 13.93 10.85 -11.90
CA GLN A 41 14.00 11.88 -12.94
C GLN A 41 15.32 11.82 -13.71
N SER A 42 16.44 11.59 -13.01
CA SER A 42 17.76 11.42 -13.62
C SER A 42 17.83 10.27 -14.61
N GLU A 43 17.07 9.20 -14.37
CA GLU A 43 17.05 8.03 -15.24
C GLU A 43 16.25 8.30 -16.52
N ILE A 44 15.11 8.97 -16.42
CA ILE A 44 14.29 9.35 -17.58
C ILE A 44 15.01 10.40 -18.44
N LEU A 45 15.75 11.32 -17.83
CA LEU A 45 16.56 12.32 -18.54
C LEU A 45 17.62 11.68 -19.45
N LEU A 46 18.22 10.56 -19.03
CA LEU A 46 19.17 9.80 -19.84
C LEU A 46 18.53 9.16 -21.09
N LYS A 47 17.20 9.10 -21.14
CA LYS A 47 16.40 8.58 -22.26
C LYS A 47 15.83 9.70 -23.14
N GLU A 48 16.43 10.89 -23.09
CA GLU A 48 16.10 12.09 -23.89
C GLU A 48 14.75 12.74 -23.56
N VAL A 49 14.15 12.40 -22.42
CA VAL A 49 12.92 13.03 -21.93
C VAL A 49 13.30 14.14 -20.96
N TYR A 50 13.24 15.39 -21.44
CA TYR A 50 13.76 16.55 -20.71
C TYR A 50 12.69 17.36 -19.98
N LEU A 51 11.45 17.31 -20.45
CA LEU A 51 10.33 18.04 -19.88
C LEU A 51 9.24 17.06 -19.41
N PHE A 52 8.63 17.41 -18.29
CA PHE A 52 7.52 16.68 -17.70
C PHE A 52 6.37 17.66 -17.53
N GLU A 53 5.23 17.36 -18.12
CA GLU A 53 4.05 18.21 -18.03
C GLU A 53 2.84 17.44 -17.53
N ARG A 54 1.98 18.16 -16.81
CA ARG A 54 0.65 17.67 -16.47
C ARG A 54 -0.34 18.22 -17.47
N ILE A 55 -1.14 17.35 -18.09
CA ILE A 55 -2.10 17.75 -19.14
C ILE A 55 -3.15 18.74 -18.65
N ASP A 56 -3.53 18.69 -17.37
CA ASP A 56 -4.45 19.63 -16.74
C ASP A 56 -3.83 21.02 -16.45
N LEU A 57 -2.50 21.09 -16.45
CA LEU A 57 -1.72 22.32 -16.25
C LEU A 57 -0.96 22.75 -17.52
N ALA A 58 -1.15 22.01 -18.61
CA ALA A 58 -0.46 22.20 -19.86
C ALA A 58 -0.82 23.56 -20.48
N GLY A 59 0.22 24.27 -20.95
CA GLY A 59 0.10 25.59 -21.53
C GLY A 59 1.47 26.14 -21.93
N GLY A 60 1.52 27.39 -22.38
CA GLY A 60 2.76 28.06 -22.77
C GLY A 60 3.09 27.97 -24.26
N ASP A 61 4.33 28.29 -24.59
CA ASP A 61 4.79 28.47 -25.96
C ASP A 61 4.89 27.16 -26.74
N ALA A 62 4.66 27.24 -28.05
CA ALA A 62 4.79 26.10 -28.94
C ALA A 62 6.27 25.71 -29.11
N MET A 63 6.59 24.45 -28.80
CA MET A 63 7.91 23.85 -28.94
C MET A 63 7.88 22.76 -30.02
N LYS A 64 7.70 23.16 -31.28
CA LYS A 64 7.50 22.27 -32.43
C LYS A 64 8.69 21.32 -32.74
N HIS A 65 9.86 21.57 -32.16
CA HIS A 65 11.03 20.71 -32.27
C HIS A 65 11.01 19.51 -31.29
N LEU A 66 10.06 19.49 -30.35
CA LEU A 66 9.93 18.42 -29.36
C LEU A 66 8.90 17.38 -29.80
N LYS A 67 9.13 16.14 -29.36
CA LYS A 67 8.18 15.03 -29.42
C LYS A 67 7.42 14.93 -28.10
N CYS A 68 6.12 14.81 -28.15
CA CYS A 68 5.28 14.66 -26.96
C CYS A 68 4.84 13.20 -26.80
N ILE A 69 5.31 12.57 -25.73
CA ILE A 69 4.82 11.28 -25.25
C ILE A 69 3.69 11.59 -24.28
N VAL A 70 2.46 11.28 -24.66
CA VAL A 70 1.30 11.41 -23.78
C VAL A 70 1.08 10.06 -23.11
N PHE A 71 1.06 10.02 -21.78
CA PHE A 71 0.64 8.85 -21.02
C PHE A 71 -0.46 9.22 -20.04
N VAL A 72 -1.71 8.86 -20.33
CA VAL A 72 -2.89 9.26 -19.54
C VAL A 72 -3.88 8.11 -19.38
N ARG A 73 -4.72 8.19 -18.37
CA ARG A 73 -5.89 7.31 -18.23
C ARG A 73 -6.96 7.68 -19.26
N PRO A 74 -7.72 6.71 -19.81
CA PRO A 74 -8.79 6.98 -20.77
C PRO A 74 -10.06 7.49 -20.06
N THR A 75 -9.95 8.60 -19.33
CA THR A 75 -11.09 9.26 -18.67
C THR A 75 -11.67 10.33 -19.57
N LYS A 76 -12.97 10.62 -19.42
CA LYS A 76 -13.63 11.69 -20.20
C LYS A 76 -12.90 13.04 -20.09
N GLU A 77 -12.44 13.39 -18.90
CA GLU A 77 -11.66 14.61 -18.63
C GLU A 77 -10.34 14.64 -19.44
N ASN A 78 -9.58 13.55 -19.41
CA ASN A 78 -8.32 13.46 -20.16
C ASN A 78 -8.55 13.50 -21.68
N ILE A 79 -9.61 12.86 -22.18
CA ILE A 79 -9.97 12.94 -23.60
C ILE A 79 -10.29 14.39 -24.00
N GLU A 80 -11.08 15.11 -23.19
CA GLU A 80 -11.40 16.52 -23.46
C GLU A 80 -10.17 17.45 -23.40
N LEU A 81 -9.21 17.16 -22.51
CA LEU A 81 -7.95 17.89 -22.43
C LEU A 81 -7.06 17.59 -23.64
N LEU A 82 -6.97 16.33 -24.08
CA LEU A 82 -6.24 15.94 -25.28
C LEU A 82 -6.83 16.56 -26.54
N VAL A 83 -8.15 16.58 -26.69
CA VAL A 83 -8.82 17.26 -27.81
C VAL A 83 -8.43 18.74 -27.86
N ARG A 84 -8.35 19.41 -26.70
CA ARG A 84 -7.92 20.81 -26.63
C ARG A 84 -6.46 20.99 -27.06
N GLU A 85 -5.58 20.09 -26.63
CA GLU A 85 -4.17 20.08 -27.03
C GLU A 85 -4.01 19.83 -28.54
N LEU A 86 -4.71 18.83 -29.11
CA LEU A 86 -4.58 18.46 -30.52
C LEU A 86 -5.16 19.50 -31.49
N LYS A 87 -6.17 20.27 -31.08
CA LYS A 87 -6.69 21.40 -31.88
C LYS A 87 -5.67 22.53 -32.05
N ARG A 88 -4.72 22.65 -31.12
CA ARG A 88 -3.65 23.67 -31.14
C ARG A 88 -2.36 23.03 -30.64
N PRO A 89 -1.78 22.09 -31.39
CA PRO A 89 -0.70 21.26 -30.89
C PRO A 89 0.52 22.13 -30.61
N ARG A 90 1.05 22.06 -29.38
CA ARG A 90 2.27 22.79 -28.98
C ARG A 90 3.54 22.10 -29.46
N TYR A 91 3.50 20.79 -29.65
CA TYR A 91 4.66 19.99 -30.05
C TYR A 91 4.60 19.59 -31.53
N GLY A 92 5.71 19.07 -32.04
CA GLY A 92 5.80 18.67 -33.45
C GLY A 92 5.16 17.31 -33.73
N GLN A 93 5.20 16.40 -32.76
CA GLN A 93 4.73 15.02 -32.89
C GLN A 93 4.10 14.56 -31.58
N TYR A 94 3.02 13.79 -31.63
CA TYR A 94 2.37 13.20 -30.48
C TYR A 94 2.33 11.67 -30.59
N TYR A 95 2.72 11.01 -29.50
CA TYR A 95 2.63 9.58 -29.30
C TYR A 95 1.73 9.35 -28.08
N ILE A 96 0.50 8.89 -28.31
CA ILE A 96 -0.55 8.81 -27.29
C ILE A 96 -0.67 7.40 -26.74
N TYR A 97 -0.44 7.26 -25.44
CA TYR A 97 -0.53 6.01 -24.71
C TYR A 97 -1.60 6.11 -23.63
N PHE A 98 -2.60 5.23 -23.68
CA PHE A 98 -3.61 5.11 -22.64
C PHE A 98 -3.21 4.05 -21.62
N SER A 99 -3.41 4.33 -20.32
CA SER A 99 -3.09 3.38 -19.24
C SER A 99 -4.00 2.14 -19.20
N ASN A 100 -5.12 2.17 -19.92
CA ASN A 100 -6.14 1.13 -19.96
C ASN A 100 -6.87 1.16 -21.31
N THR A 101 -7.83 0.25 -21.52
CA THR A 101 -8.62 0.17 -22.74
C THR A 101 -9.38 1.47 -23.03
N VAL A 102 -9.29 1.96 -24.26
CA VAL A 102 -9.95 3.20 -24.70
C VAL A 102 -11.15 2.89 -25.61
N ASN A 103 -12.23 3.65 -25.50
CA ASN A 103 -13.40 3.43 -26.35
C ASN A 103 -13.13 3.92 -27.78
N ARG A 104 -13.69 3.22 -28.76
CA ARG A 104 -13.58 3.61 -30.19
C ARG A 104 -14.17 5.00 -30.47
N SER A 105 -15.19 5.41 -29.72
CA SER A 105 -15.77 6.76 -29.82
C SER A 105 -14.76 7.83 -29.42
N ASP A 106 -13.98 7.58 -28.38
CA ASP A 106 -13.01 8.54 -27.86
C ASP A 106 -11.83 8.67 -28.83
N VAL A 107 -11.37 7.55 -29.41
CA VAL A 107 -10.37 7.56 -30.48
C VAL A 107 -10.87 8.34 -31.70
N LYS A 108 -12.14 8.19 -32.09
CA LYS A 108 -12.72 8.95 -33.20
C LYS A 108 -12.72 10.45 -32.92
N VAL A 109 -13.11 10.85 -31.71
CA VAL A 109 -13.12 12.27 -31.29
C VAL A 109 -11.71 12.86 -31.29
N LEU A 110 -10.69 12.09 -30.91
CA LEU A 110 -9.29 12.53 -31.00
C LEU A 110 -8.82 12.68 -32.45
N ALA A 111 -9.20 11.75 -33.33
CA ALA A 111 -8.87 11.82 -34.76
C ALA A 111 -9.52 13.05 -35.43
N GLU A 112 -10.77 13.37 -35.08
CA GLU A 112 -11.45 14.58 -35.56
C GLU A 112 -10.83 15.88 -35.03
N ALA A 113 -10.02 15.83 -33.97
CA ALA A 113 -9.37 17.00 -33.38
C ALA A 113 -7.96 17.25 -33.93
N ASP A 114 -7.35 16.27 -34.60
CA ASP A 114 -5.97 16.34 -35.11
C ASP A 114 -5.91 16.88 -36.55
N ASP A 115 -6.40 18.12 -36.74
CA ASP A 115 -6.41 18.80 -38.05
C ASP A 115 -5.00 18.99 -38.65
N GLN A 116 -3.96 18.94 -37.81
CA GLN A 116 -2.55 19.13 -38.21
C GLN A 116 -1.82 17.81 -38.44
N GLU A 117 -2.50 16.66 -38.35
CA GLU A 117 -1.92 15.32 -38.52
C GLU A 117 -0.66 15.11 -37.66
N SER A 118 -0.72 15.61 -36.42
CA SER A 118 0.40 15.63 -35.48
C SER A 118 0.52 14.34 -34.66
N VAL A 119 -0.54 13.53 -34.60
CA VAL A 119 -0.55 12.24 -33.89
C VAL A 119 0.05 11.16 -34.77
N HIS A 120 1.19 10.62 -34.33
CA HIS A 120 1.88 9.54 -35.02
C HIS A 120 1.45 8.15 -34.55
N GLU A 121 1.03 8.04 -33.28
CA GLU A 121 0.77 6.74 -32.66
C GLU A 121 -0.29 6.84 -31.56
N VAL A 122 -1.16 5.83 -31.49
CA VAL A 122 -2.12 5.64 -30.40
C VAL A 122 -2.07 4.19 -29.93
N ARG A 123 -1.75 3.96 -28.66
CA ARG A 123 -1.64 2.60 -28.07
C ARG A 123 -2.21 2.53 -26.66
N GLU A 124 -2.52 1.31 -26.25
CA GLU A 124 -2.98 0.98 -24.89
C GLU A 124 -1.87 0.23 -24.14
N PHE A 125 -1.30 0.86 -23.11
CA PHE A 125 -0.31 0.24 -22.22
C PHE A 125 -0.90 0.08 -20.83
N TYR A 126 -1.08 -1.16 -20.40
CA TYR A 126 -1.84 -1.56 -19.20
C TYR A 126 -1.10 -1.30 -17.87
N GLY A 127 -0.47 -0.14 -17.72
CA GLY A 127 0.15 0.35 -16.49
C GLY A 127 -0.79 1.26 -15.70
N ASP A 128 -1.93 0.73 -15.22
CA ASP A 128 -2.98 1.52 -14.54
C ASP A 128 -2.97 1.39 -12.99
N TYR A 129 -1.78 1.22 -12.41
CA TYR A 129 -1.57 0.95 -10.99
C TYR A 129 -0.21 1.45 -10.51
N VAL A 130 -0.09 1.71 -9.20
CA VAL A 130 1.15 2.17 -8.57
C VAL A 130 1.94 0.97 -8.07
N ALA A 131 3.08 0.69 -8.71
CA ALA A 131 3.96 -0.44 -8.38
C ALA A 131 4.94 -0.07 -7.25
N LEU A 132 4.50 -0.17 -6.00
CA LEU A 132 5.25 0.29 -4.81
C LEU A 132 6.49 -0.58 -4.52
N ALA A 133 6.42 -1.88 -4.80
CA ALA A 133 7.53 -2.82 -4.71
C ALA A 133 7.34 -3.96 -5.75
N PRO A 134 8.34 -4.81 -6.00
CA PRO A 134 8.19 -5.92 -6.95
C PRO A 134 6.98 -6.83 -6.66
N HIS A 135 6.63 -7.00 -5.38
CA HIS A 135 5.53 -7.84 -4.89
C HIS A 135 4.35 -7.03 -4.29
N LEU A 136 4.32 -5.70 -4.45
CA LEU A 136 3.27 -4.83 -3.91
C LEU A 136 2.79 -3.80 -4.93
N PHE A 137 1.48 -3.70 -5.12
CA PHE A 137 0.87 -2.61 -5.87
C PHE A 137 -0.34 -1.98 -5.16
N SER A 138 -0.71 -0.77 -5.57
CA SER A 138 -1.85 -0.01 -5.04
C SER A 138 -2.58 0.70 -6.18
N PHE A 139 -3.89 0.91 -6.02
CA PHE A 139 -4.64 1.81 -6.90
C PHE A 139 -4.74 3.24 -6.34
N ASN A 140 -4.24 3.49 -5.14
CA ASN A 140 -4.37 4.77 -4.42
C ASN A 140 -5.82 5.25 -4.30
N LEU A 141 -6.74 4.31 -4.09
CA LEU A 141 -8.16 4.53 -3.90
C LEU A 141 -8.50 4.38 -2.42
N THR A 142 -8.74 5.51 -1.78
CA THR A 142 -9.35 5.59 -0.45
C THR A 142 -10.84 5.91 -0.57
N GLY A 143 -11.62 5.59 0.47
CA GLY A 143 -13.08 5.73 0.46
C GLY A 143 -13.75 4.79 -0.54
N CYS A 144 -13.20 3.59 -0.73
CA CYS A 144 -13.71 2.66 -1.74
C CYS A 144 -15.08 2.07 -1.35
N PHE A 145 -15.37 2.06 -0.04
CA PHE A 145 -16.67 1.69 0.50
C PHE A 145 -17.51 2.91 0.92
N GLN A 146 -18.81 2.82 0.63
CA GLN A 146 -19.86 3.76 1.06
C GLN A 146 -21.06 2.95 1.55
N GLY A 147 -21.49 3.17 2.79
CA GLY A 147 -22.60 2.42 3.39
C GLY A 147 -22.38 0.90 3.35
N ARG A 148 -21.15 0.44 3.66
CA ARG A 148 -20.70 -0.97 3.60
C ARG A 148 -20.80 -1.64 2.22
N ASN A 149 -21.03 -0.89 1.16
CA ASN A 149 -21.02 -1.37 -0.21
C ASN A 149 -19.90 -0.70 -1.00
N TRP A 150 -19.55 -1.27 -2.14
CA TRP A 150 -18.69 -0.56 -3.09
C TRP A 150 -19.31 0.77 -3.50
N ASN A 151 -18.53 1.84 -3.45
CA ASN A 151 -18.79 2.98 -4.31
C ASN A 151 -18.69 2.50 -5.78
N ARG A 152 -19.65 2.89 -6.62
CA ARG A 152 -19.75 2.40 -8.01
C ARG A 152 -18.49 2.72 -8.83
N SER A 153 -18.06 3.99 -8.82
CA SER A 153 -16.85 4.40 -9.54
C SER A 153 -15.59 3.71 -9.00
N ALA A 154 -15.50 3.49 -7.68
CA ALA A 154 -14.39 2.76 -7.08
C ALA A 154 -14.35 1.30 -7.52
N LEU A 155 -15.50 0.61 -7.62
CA LEU A 155 -15.58 -0.75 -8.12
C LEU A 155 -15.14 -0.83 -9.60
N GLU A 156 -15.70 0.03 -10.45
CA GLU A 156 -15.34 0.08 -11.88
C GLU A 156 -13.82 0.35 -12.06
N ARG A 157 -13.27 1.33 -11.32
CA ARG A 157 -11.83 1.62 -11.31
C ARG A 157 -10.98 0.44 -10.85
N THR A 158 -11.45 -0.30 -9.85
CA THR A 158 -10.73 -1.45 -9.28
C THR A 158 -10.76 -2.63 -10.25
N VAL A 159 -11.89 -2.92 -10.89
CA VAL A 159 -12.01 -3.96 -11.94
C VAL A 159 -11.03 -3.67 -13.08
N HIS A 160 -11.03 -2.44 -13.60
CA HIS A 160 -10.12 -2.01 -14.67
C HIS A 160 -8.66 -2.06 -14.23
N GLY A 161 -8.35 -1.67 -13.00
CA GLY A 161 -7.00 -1.72 -12.45
C GLY A 161 -6.47 -3.15 -12.30
N ILE A 162 -7.29 -4.09 -11.82
CA ILE A 162 -6.90 -5.51 -11.70
C ILE A 162 -6.64 -6.07 -13.09
N VAL A 163 -7.54 -5.85 -14.05
CA VAL A 163 -7.33 -6.30 -15.44
C VAL A 163 -6.06 -5.71 -16.03
N ALA A 164 -5.72 -4.44 -15.76
CA ALA A 164 -4.46 -3.86 -16.18
C ALA A 164 -3.24 -4.58 -15.59
N VAL A 165 -3.26 -4.91 -14.30
CA VAL A 165 -2.21 -5.73 -13.64
C VAL A 165 -2.09 -7.11 -14.29
N LEU A 166 -3.21 -7.75 -14.62
CA LEU A 166 -3.21 -9.07 -15.26
C LEU A 166 -2.61 -9.01 -16.67
N LEU A 167 -2.97 -8.00 -17.46
CA LEU A 167 -2.46 -7.79 -18.82
C LEU A 167 -0.96 -7.42 -18.82
N SER A 168 -0.53 -6.53 -17.91
CA SER A 168 0.88 -6.13 -17.79
C SER A 168 1.79 -7.31 -17.43
N LEU A 169 1.30 -8.22 -16.58
CA LEU A 169 2.02 -9.43 -16.17
C LEU A 169 1.79 -10.62 -17.13
N ARG A 170 0.95 -10.45 -18.16
CA ARG A 170 0.53 -11.50 -19.10
C ARG A 170 -0.01 -12.74 -18.39
N LYS A 171 -0.96 -12.54 -17.47
CA LYS A 171 -1.59 -13.59 -16.66
C LYS A 171 -3.08 -13.67 -16.96
N SER A 172 -3.56 -14.87 -17.27
CA SER A 172 -4.99 -15.21 -17.34
C SER A 172 -5.32 -16.16 -16.18
N PRO A 173 -5.64 -15.62 -15.00
CA PRO A 173 -5.78 -16.42 -13.79
C PRO A 173 -7.15 -17.12 -13.68
N ALA A 174 -7.20 -18.20 -12.91
CA ALA A 174 -8.42 -18.61 -12.24
C ALA A 174 -8.77 -17.59 -11.14
N VAL A 175 -10.06 -17.28 -10.96
CA VAL A 175 -10.49 -16.26 -9.99
C VAL A 175 -11.20 -16.93 -8.82
N ARG A 176 -10.63 -16.76 -7.62
CA ARG A 176 -11.25 -17.14 -6.34
C ARG A 176 -11.50 -15.89 -5.51
N TYR A 177 -12.54 -15.92 -4.69
CA TYR A 177 -12.90 -14.78 -3.85
C TYR A 177 -13.34 -15.25 -2.47
N GLN A 178 -13.28 -14.36 -1.51
CA GLN A 178 -13.71 -14.65 -0.15
C GLN A 178 -15.23 -14.83 -0.07
N GLY A 179 -15.68 -16.06 0.23
CA GLY A 179 -17.07 -16.50 0.03
C GLY A 179 -18.11 -15.83 0.93
N ASN A 180 -17.71 -15.28 2.08
CA ASN A 180 -18.61 -14.56 2.98
C ASN A 180 -18.70 -13.05 2.69
N SER A 181 -17.98 -12.56 1.68
CA SER A 181 -17.93 -11.14 1.31
C SER A 181 -18.62 -10.90 -0.04
N GLU A 182 -19.74 -10.17 0.02
CA GLU A 182 -20.46 -9.77 -1.18
C GLU A 182 -19.66 -8.79 -2.04
N THR A 183 -18.85 -7.92 -1.43
CA THR A 183 -17.99 -6.97 -2.15
C THR A 183 -16.85 -7.69 -2.87
N ALA A 184 -16.25 -8.71 -2.26
CA ALA A 184 -15.24 -9.56 -2.88
C ALA A 184 -15.85 -10.34 -4.07
N ARG A 185 -17.05 -10.91 -3.89
CA ARG A 185 -17.77 -11.61 -4.95
C ARG A 185 -18.05 -10.70 -6.15
N ARG A 186 -18.63 -9.52 -5.92
CA ARG A 186 -18.93 -8.55 -6.99
C ARG A 186 -17.67 -8.12 -7.76
N LEU A 187 -16.56 -7.90 -7.05
CA LEU A 187 -15.30 -7.56 -7.69
C LEU A 187 -14.79 -8.73 -8.55
N ALA A 188 -14.85 -9.96 -8.03
CA ALA A 188 -14.43 -11.16 -8.74
C ALA A 188 -15.26 -11.43 -10.00
N GLU A 189 -16.58 -11.29 -9.90
CA GLU A 189 -17.51 -11.38 -11.04
C GLU A 189 -17.21 -10.29 -12.07
N GLY A 190 -16.98 -9.04 -11.64
CA GLY A 190 -16.64 -7.93 -12.53
C GLY A 190 -15.33 -8.13 -13.29
N VAL A 191 -14.27 -8.62 -12.61
CA VAL A 191 -12.99 -8.95 -13.24
C VAL A 191 -13.15 -10.10 -14.24
N SER A 192 -13.84 -11.19 -13.86
CA SER A 192 -14.06 -12.34 -14.74
C SER A 192 -14.91 -11.99 -15.97
N GLN A 193 -15.93 -11.15 -15.81
CA GLN A 193 -16.73 -10.63 -16.92
C GLN A 193 -15.90 -9.77 -17.87
N LEU A 194 -15.04 -8.89 -17.35
CA LEU A 194 -14.19 -8.04 -18.18
C LEU A 194 -13.13 -8.88 -18.93
N MET A 195 -12.49 -9.84 -18.27
CA MET A 195 -11.58 -10.78 -18.92
C MET A 195 -12.26 -11.58 -20.03
N THR A 196 -13.51 -11.99 -19.83
CA THR A 196 -14.30 -12.72 -20.83
C THR A 196 -14.67 -11.82 -22.01
N ARG A 197 -15.07 -10.57 -21.75
CA ARG A 197 -15.37 -9.59 -22.80
C ARG A 197 -14.15 -9.27 -23.65
N GLU A 198 -13.00 -9.09 -23.02
CA GLU A 198 -11.72 -8.78 -23.66
C GLU A 198 -10.86 -10.03 -23.90
N SER A 199 -11.48 -11.19 -24.16
CA SER A 199 -10.78 -12.48 -24.18
C SER A 199 -9.58 -12.54 -25.14
N LYS A 200 -9.61 -11.76 -26.22
CA LYS A 200 -8.52 -11.64 -27.20
C LYS A 200 -7.25 -11.05 -26.60
N LEU A 201 -7.37 -10.12 -25.65
CA LEU A 201 -6.23 -9.55 -24.93
C LEU A 201 -5.58 -10.56 -23.97
N PHE A 202 -6.34 -11.58 -23.56
CA PHE A 202 -5.92 -12.64 -22.66
C PHE A 202 -5.48 -13.93 -23.36
N ASP A 203 -5.33 -13.91 -24.69
CA ASP A 203 -4.87 -15.07 -25.47
C ASP A 203 -3.34 -15.26 -25.34
N PHE A 204 -2.92 -15.54 -24.11
CA PHE A 204 -1.54 -15.85 -23.77
C PHE A 204 -1.26 -17.34 -23.93
N ARG A 205 0.03 -17.68 -24.03
CA ARG A 205 0.47 -19.08 -23.92
C ARG A 205 -0.03 -19.66 -22.60
N ARG A 206 -0.94 -20.65 -22.68
CA ARG A 206 -1.52 -21.30 -21.49
C ARG A 206 -0.44 -22.08 -20.74
N PRO A 207 -0.14 -21.73 -19.48
CA PRO A 207 0.75 -22.54 -18.66
C PRO A 207 0.07 -23.86 -18.27
N GLU A 208 0.88 -24.84 -17.86
CA GLU A 208 0.38 -26.11 -17.33
C GLU A 208 -0.46 -25.91 -16.06
N ILE A 209 -0.02 -24.97 -15.20
CA ILE A 209 -0.74 -24.55 -14.00
C ILE A 209 -1.23 -23.12 -14.21
N PRO A 210 -2.54 -22.86 -14.21
CA PRO A 210 -3.07 -21.51 -14.35
C PRO A 210 -2.65 -20.65 -13.14
N PRO A 211 -2.37 -19.34 -13.32
CA PRO A 211 -2.21 -18.42 -12.20
C PRO A 211 -3.50 -18.32 -11.38
N LEU A 212 -3.40 -17.86 -10.14
CA LEU A 212 -4.54 -17.58 -9.28
C LEU A 212 -4.68 -16.07 -9.02
N LEU A 213 -5.89 -15.56 -9.14
CA LEU A 213 -6.32 -14.29 -8.54
C LEU A 213 -7.19 -14.61 -7.33
N LEU A 214 -6.75 -14.20 -6.14
CA LEU A 214 -7.45 -14.38 -4.87
C LEU A 214 -7.93 -13.01 -4.36
N ILE A 215 -9.24 -12.81 -4.33
CA ILE A 215 -9.86 -11.56 -3.87
C ILE A 215 -10.31 -11.71 -2.42
N MET A 216 -9.84 -10.81 -1.56
CA MET A 216 -10.12 -10.74 -0.13
C MET A 216 -10.78 -9.42 0.23
N ASP A 217 -11.37 -9.34 1.43
CA ASP A 217 -12.05 -8.15 1.94
C ASP A 217 -11.44 -7.69 3.25
N ARG A 218 -11.06 -6.41 3.34
CA ARG A 218 -10.43 -5.84 4.54
C ARG A 218 -11.31 -5.91 5.78
N ARG A 219 -12.63 -5.97 5.62
CA ARG A 219 -13.57 -6.12 6.73
C ARG A 219 -13.41 -7.42 7.52
N SER A 220 -12.66 -8.39 6.97
CA SER A 220 -12.37 -9.66 7.64
C SER A 220 -11.14 -9.61 8.54
N ASP A 221 -10.33 -8.56 8.40
CA ASP A 221 -9.19 -8.28 9.26
C ASP A 221 -9.05 -6.77 9.44
N THR A 222 -9.80 -6.26 10.39
CA THR A 222 -9.77 -4.86 10.81
C THR A 222 -8.68 -4.58 11.84
N VAL A 223 -7.94 -5.59 12.30
CA VAL A 223 -6.95 -5.49 13.38
C VAL A 223 -5.60 -5.05 12.84
N THR A 224 -5.11 -5.71 11.79
CA THR A 224 -3.81 -5.40 11.17
C THR A 224 -3.59 -3.90 10.89
N PRO A 225 -4.51 -3.14 10.26
CA PRO A 225 -4.29 -1.72 9.99
C PRO A 225 -4.37 -0.82 11.24
N LEU A 226 -4.76 -1.35 12.39
CA LEU A 226 -4.78 -0.61 13.65
C LEU A 226 -3.44 -0.67 14.37
N LEU A 227 -2.69 -1.76 14.28
CA LEU A 227 -1.53 -2.00 15.14
C LEU A 227 -0.34 -1.07 14.86
N ASN A 228 0.36 -0.65 15.91
CA ASN A 228 1.69 -0.06 15.77
C ASN A 228 2.65 -1.04 15.11
N GLN A 229 3.56 -0.50 14.31
CA GLN A 229 4.45 -1.28 13.45
C GLN A 229 5.91 -1.06 13.84
N TRP A 230 6.70 -2.15 13.83
CA TRP A 230 8.09 -2.15 14.31
C TRP A 230 9.11 -2.62 13.28
N THR A 231 8.70 -2.80 12.03
CA THR A 231 9.64 -3.00 10.90
C THR A 231 9.80 -1.73 10.11
N TYR A 232 10.99 -1.49 9.54
CA TYR A 232 11.36 -0.14 9.09
C TYR A 232 10.32 0.56 8.20
N GLN A 233 9.95 -0.06 7.08
CA GLN A 233 9.00 0.54 6.14
C GLN A 233 7.62 0.75 6.75
N ALA A 234 7.11 -0.25 7.47
CA ALA A 234 5.80 -0.19 8.11
C ALA A 234 5.76 0.88 9.22
N MET A 235 6.82 1.00 10.01
CA MET A 235 6.96 2.00 11.07
C MET A 235 7.05 3.43 10.52
N VAL A 236 7.84 3.62 9.45
CA VAL A 236 7.88 4.91 8.74
C VAL A 236 6.51 5.28 8.20
N HIS A 237 5.77 4.33 7.61
CA HIS A 237 4.42 4.62 7.11
C HIS A 237 3.42 4.91 8.24
N GLU A 238 3.51 4.20 9.36
CA GLU A 238 2.62 4.40 10.51
C GLU A 238 2.84 5.77 11.17
N LEU A 239 4.10 6.15 11.41
CA LEU A 239 4.41 7.36 12.19
C LEU A 239 4.66 8.61 11.34
N LEU A 240 5.19 8.45 10.12
CA LEU A 240 5.62 9.56 9.25
C LEU A 240 4.90 9.59 7.90
N LYS A 241 4.06 8.59 7.62
CA LYS A 241 3.29 8.43 6.36
C LYS A 241 4.15 8.43 5.10
N ILE A 242 4.33 7.24 4.54
CA ILE A 242 4.83 7.06 3.17
C ILE A 242 3.68 7.36 2.20
N ASN A 243 3.90 8.28 1.27
CA ASN A 243 2.99 8.56 0.16
C ASN A 243 3.75 8.42 -1.16
N ASN A 244 3.48 7.36 -1.93
CA ASN A 244 4.15 7.07 -3.21
C ASN A 244 5.69 7.09 -3.08
N ASN A 245 6.22 6.31 -2.13
CA ASN A 245 7.65 6.23 -1.83
C ASN A 245 8.28 7.55 -1.34
N ARG A 246 7.48 8.54 -0.93
CA ARG A 246 7.95 9.80 -0.33
C ARG A 246 7.48 9.98 1.11
N VAL A 247 8.31 10.62 1.92
CA VAL A 247 8.02 10.99 3.31
C VAL A 247 8.24 12.48 3.47
N ASN A 248 7.20 13.19 3.89
CA ASN A 248 7.27 14.62 4.12
C ASN A 248 7.56 14.91 5.61
N LEU A 249 8.71 15.52 5.86
CA LEU A 249 9.18 15.93 7.18
C LEU A 249 9.20 17.46 7.33
N SER A 250 8.41 18.21 6.55
CA SER A 250 8.41 19.68 6.62
C SER A 250 7.98 20.24 7.98
N GLN A 251 7.31 19.41 8.79
CA GLN A 251 6.87 19.75 10.15
C GLN A 251 7.97 19.54 11.20
N VAL A 252 9.06 18.85 10.84
CA VAL A 252 10.20 18.61 11.75
C VAL A 252 11.12 19.83 11.72
N SER A 253 11.26 20.49 12.87
CA SER A 253 12.10 21.69 13.00
C SER A 253 13.58 21.38 12.82
N GLY A 254 14.32 22.29 12.17
CA GLY A 254 15.78 22.21 12.03
C GLY A 254 16.26 21.37 10.84
N LEU A 255 15.35 20.88 9.97
CA LEU A 255 15.75 20.15 8.77
C LEU A 255 16.05 21.08 7.59
N THR A 256 17.09 20.75 6.83
CA THR A 256 17.37 21.36 5.53
C THR A 256 16.28 21.01 4.52
N LYS A 257 16.10 21.83 3.47
CA LYS A 257 15.06 21.59 2.44
C LYS A 257 15.15 20.20 1.83
N ASP A 258 16.36 19.68 1.60
CA ASP A 258 16.60 18.37 1.00
C ASP A 258 16.18 17.19 1.91
N LEU A 259 16.07 17.42 3.22
CA LEU A 259 15.63 16.42 4.20
C LEU A 259 14.15 16.57 4.59
N GLN A 260 13.44 17.56 4.02
CA GLN A 260 12.00 17.76 4.24
C GLN A 260 11.13 16.91 3.32
N ASP A 261 11.64 16.48 2.15
CA ASP A 261 10.95 15.53 1.26
C ASP A 261 11.92 14.39 0.92
N ILE A 262 11.74 13.26 1.60
CA ILE A 262 12.64 12.10 1.51
C ILE A 262 12.02 11.04 0.61
N VAL A 263 12.78 10.58 -0.39
CA VAL A 263 12.42 9.44 -1.23
C VAL A 263 13.00 8.14 -0.67
N LEU A 264 12.15 7.11 -0.53
CA LEU A 264 12.47 5.75 -0.10
C LEU A 264 12.19 4.77 -1.24
N SER A 265 13.24 4.35 -1.95
CA SER A 265 13.15 3.50 -3.14
C SER A 265 14.17 2.37 -3.03
N GLU A 266 13.72 1.13 -3.13
CA GLU A 266 14.58 -0.06 -3.09
C GLU A 266 15.61 -0.07 -4.23
N ASP A 267 15.26 0.47 -5.40
CA ASP A 267 16.11 0.46 -6.60
C ASP A 267 17.26 1.49 -6.55
N ASN A 268 17.13 2.54 -5.74
CA ASN A 268 18.07 3.68 -5.71
C ASN A 268 18.73 3.89 -4.33
N ASP A 269 18.40 3.07 -3.35
CA ASP A 269 18.85 3.21 -1.96
C ASP A 269 19.19 1.84 -1.34
N ASP A 270 20.46 1.46 -1.45
CA ASP A 270 20.97 0.16 -0.97
C ASP A 270 20.75 -0.04 0.53
N PHE A 271 20.87 1.04 1.32
CA PHE A 271 20.63 0.95 2.75
C PHE A 271 19.16 0.65 3.03
N TYR A 272 18.25 1.37 2.37
CA TYR A 272 16.82 1.10 2.51
C TYR A 272 16.47 -0.32 2.06
N ALA A 273 16.97 -0.77 0.90
CA ALA A 273 16.73 -2.11 0.38
C ALA A 273 17.15 -3.22 1.36
N GLY A 274 18.31 -3.07 2.00
CA GLY A 274 18.81 -4.04 3.00
C GLY A 274 18.07 -4.00 4.34
N ASN A 275 17.37 -2.91 4.66
CA ASN A 275 16.83 -2.64 5.99
C ASN A 275 15.30 -2.50 6.07
N MET A 276 14.59 -2.36 4.94
CA MET A 276 13.16 -2.03 4.92
C MET A 276 12.26 -2.99 5.71
N TYR A 277 12.69 -4.25 5.86
CA TYR A 277 11.98 -5.31 6.58
C TYR A 277 12.60 -5.69 7.94
N ARG A 278 13.68 -5.00 8.34
CA ARG A 278 14.35 -5.21 9.63
C ARG A 278 13.54 -4.60 10.75
N ASN A 279 13.67 -5.15 11.95
CA ASN A 279 12.98 -4.61 13.13
C ASN A 279 13.69 -3.35 13.66
N PHE A 280 12.96 -2.56 14.46
CA PHE A 280 13.45 -1.28 14.99
C PHE A 280 14.81 -1.36 15.70
N GLY A 281 15.06 -2.43 16.46
CA GLY A 281 16.35 -2.65 17.13
C GLY A 281 17.48 -2.91 16.15
N GLU A 282 17.27 -3.79 15.17
CA GLU A 282 18.24 -4.12 14.12
C GLU A 282 18.63 -2.89 13.29
N ILE A 283 17.67 -2.02 12.94
CA ILE A 283 17.95 -0.82 12.15
C ILE A 283 18.86 0.14 12.92
N GLY A 284 18.66 0.29 14.23
CA GLY A 284 19.52 1.13 15.07
C GLY A 284 20.98 0.67 15.03
N SER A 285 21.22 -0.65 15.13
CA SER A 285 22.56 -1.24 14.98
C SER A 285 23.11 -1.02 13.57
N ASN A 286 22.32 -1.28 12.52
CA ASN A 286 22.78 -1.18 11.14
C ASN A 286 23.10 0.26 10.72
N ILE A 287 22.41 1.28 11.25
CA ILE A 287 22.80 2.69 11.03
C ILE A 287 24.12 3.01 11.73
N LYS A 288 24.32 2.49 12.95
CA LYS A 288 25.59 2.68 13.66
C LYS A 288 26.75 2.10 12.84
N ASP A 289 26.59 0.89 12.30
CA ASP A 289 27.59 0.25 11.44
C ASP A 289 27.86 1.08 10.16
N LEU A 290 26.80 1.57 9.51
CA LEU A 290 26.92 2.46 8.34
C LEU A 290 27.71 3.73 8.68
N MET A 291 27.46 4.28 9.87
CA MET A 291 28.14 5.47 10.33
C MET A 291 29.61 5.22 10.69
N GLU A 292 29.93 4.13 11.38
CA GLU A 292 31.31 3.73 11.66
C GLU A 292 32.09 3.49 10.35
N GLU A 293 31.45 2.89 9.34
CA GLU A 293 32.04 2.75 8.01
C GLU A 293 32.31 4.12 7.37
N PHE A 294 31.38 5.06 7.50
CA PHE A 294 31.56 6.44 7.02
C PHE A 294 32.72 7.14 7.72
N GLN A 295 32.77 7.09 9.05
CA GLN A 295 33.84 7.68 9.87
C GLN A 295 35.22 7.16 9.45
N ARG A 296 35.33 5.83 9.27
CA ARG A 296 36.54 5.17 8.78
C ARG A 296 36.94 5.67 7.40
N LYS A 297 35.99 5.84 6.47
CA LYS A 297 36.26 6.39 5.12
C LYS A 297 36.69 7.86 5.18
N THR A 298 36.14 8.64 6.10
CA THR A 298 36.49 10.07 6.27
C THR A 298 37.71 10.33 7.16
N LYS A 299 38.35 9.28 7.70
CA LYS A 299 39.45 9.40 8.69
C LYS A 299 39.09 10.29 9.88
N ASN A 300 37.83 10.23 10.31
CA ASN A 300 37.35 10.94 11.51
C ASN A 300 37.24 9.92 12.66
N HIS A 301 37.62 10.32 13.88
CA HIS A 301 37.69 9.46 15.06
C HIS A 301 36.75 9.90 16.19
N GLU A 302 35.78 10.77 15.91
CA GLU A 302 34.74 11.13 16.88
C GLU A 302 33.94 9.90 17.30
N LYS A 303 33.79 9.70 18.62
CA LYS A 303 32.94 8.62 19.15
C LYS A 303 31.48 8.98 18.96
N VAL A 304 30.73 8.07 18.34
CA VAL A 304 29.29 8.23 18.13
C VAL A 304 28.57 6.99 18.66
N GLU A 305 27.83 7.17 19.74
CA GLU A 305 27.24 6.06 20.50
C GLU A 305 25.71 6.06 20.45
N SER A 306 25.08 7.21 20.20
CA SER A 306 23.62 7.36 20.15
C SER A 306 23.12 7.95 18.81
N ILE A 307 21.84 7.76 18.49
CA ILE A 307 21.21 8.35 17.30
C ILE A 307 21.27 9.88 17.32
N ALA A 308 21.24 10.49 18.52
CA ALA A 308 21.41 11.93 18.69
C ALA A 308 22.82 12.38 18.26
N ASP A 309 23.85 11.64 18.66
CA ASP A 309 25.23 11.89 18.25
C ASP A 309 25.38 11.74 16.73
N MET A 310 24.74 10.73 16.14
CA MET A 310 24.75 10.52 14.68
C MET A 310 24.14 11.72 13.94
N LYS A 311 23.01 12.24 14.44
CA LYS A 311 22.35 13.41 13.84
C LYS A 311 23.25 14.64 13.93
N ALA A 312 23.80 14.92 15.11
CA ALA A 312 24.72 16.04 15.32
C ALA A 312 25.93 15.93 14.39
N PHE A 313 26.52 14.74 14.27
CA PHE A 313 27.66 14.51 13.40
C PHE A 313 27.35 14.84 11.93
N VAL A 314 26.19 14.42 11.41
CA VAL A 314 25.77 14.73 10.03
C VAL A 314 25.63 16.25 9.81
N GLU A 315 25.18 17.00 10.81
CA GLU A 315 25.01 18.46 10.73
C GLU A 315 26.35 19.22 10.70
N HIS A 316 27.41 18.70 11.34
CA HIS A 316 28.72 19.36 11.42
C HIS A 316 29.60 19.20 10.16
N TYR A 317 29.30 18.24 9.29
CA TYR A 317 30.14 17.90 8.13
C TYR A 317 29.40 18.00 6.78
N PRO A 318 29.09 19.22 6.29
CA PRO A 318 28.32 19.45 5.06
C PRO A 318 29.06 19.12 3.74
N GLN A 319 30.30 18.63 3.79
CA GLN A 319 31.26 18.68 2.68
C GLN A 319 31.24 17.42 1.77
N PHE A 320 30.43 16.39 2.06
CA PHE A 320 30.54 15.04 1.46
C PHE A 320 29.24 14.50 0.80
N LYS A 321 28.67 15.25 -0.13
CA LYS A 321 27.28 15.16 -0.65
C LYS A 321 26.67 13.78 -1.01
N LYS A 322 27.40 12.77 -1.52
CA LYS A 322 26.77 11.51 -2.02
C LYS A 322 26.54 10.44 -0.95
N ILE A 323 27.59 10.03 -0.23
CA ILE A 323 27.45 9.07 0.89
C ILE A 323 26.73 9.75 2.07
N GLN A 324 26.91 11.06 2.23
CA GLN A 324 26.16 11.89 3.16
C GLN A 324 24.65 11.85 2.91
N GLY A 325 24.17 11.72 1.66
CA GLY A 325 22.73 11.72 1.35
C GLY A 325 21.98 10.55 1.98
N ALA A 326 22.46 9.32 1.81
CA ALA A 326 21.83 8.13 2.39
C ALA A 326 21.97 8.08 3.92
N VAL A 327 23.16 8.38 4.44
CA VAL A 327 23.42 8.43 5.89
C VAL A 327 22.53 9.48 6.56
N ALA A 328 22.53 10.72 6.05
CA ALA A 328 21.72 11.81 6.59
C ALA A 328 20.24 11.50 6.55
N LYS A 329 19.75 10.94 5.44
CA LYS A 329 18.36 10.54 5.26
C LYS A 329 17.92 9.55 6.33
N HIS A 330 18.63 8.44 6.48
CA HIS A 330 18.23 7.36 7.37
C HIS A 330 18.47 7.69 8.85
N VAL A 331 19.53 8.43 9.17
CA VAL A 331 19.76 8.99 10.52
C VAL A 331 18.65 9.96 10.90
N THR A 332 18.22 10.84 9.98
CA THR A 332 17.11 11.78 10.22
C THR A 332 15.80 11.04 10.48
N LEU A 333 15.45 10.08 9.62
CA LEU A 333 14.24 9.26 9.80
C LEU A 333 14.27 8.51 11.12
N MET A 334 15.37 7.83 11.45
CA MET A 334 15.48 7.06 12.69
C MET A 334 15.52 7.94 13.93
N GLY A 335 16.14 9.12 13.85
CA GLY A 335 16.10 10.12 14.91
C GLY A 335 14.67 10.57 15.21
N GLU A 336 13.89 10.85 14.17
CA GLU A 336 12.49 11.25 14.33
C GLU A 336 11.60 10.10 14.83
N LEU A 337 11.78 8.87 14.32
CA LEU A 337 11.09 7.69 14.82
C LEU A 337 11.38 7.46 16.31
N SER A 338 12.65 7.50 16.71
CA SER A 338 13.07 7.35 18.11
C SER A 338 12.47 8.43 19.01
N ARG A 339 12.48 9.68 18.54
CA ARG A 339 11.83 10.81 19.25
C ARG A 339 10.34 10.55 19.47
N LEU A 340 9.61 10.13 18.44
CA LEU A 340 8.17 9.84 18.52
C LEU A 340 7.89 8.67 19.46
N VAL A 341 8.67 7.58 19.38
CA VAL A 341 8.54 6.42 20.27
C VAL A 341 8.67 6.81 21.73
N GLY A 342 9.72 7.57 22.08
CA GLY A 342 9.96 8.02 23.45
C GLY A 342 8.97 9.08 23.93
N ALA A 343 8.59 10.03 23.06
CA ALA A 343 7.67 11.11 23.41
C ALA A 343 6.24 10.63 23.69
N HIS A 344 5.83 9.52 23.07
CA HIS A 344 4.44 9.05 23.07
C HIS A 344 4.23 7.70 23.74
N CYS A 345 5.23 7.17 24.46
CA CYS A 345 5.12 5.89 25.18
C CYS A 345 4.70 4.73 24.26
N LEU A 346 5.21 4.70 23.02
CA LEU A 346 4.72 3.77 22.00
C LEU A 346 5.09 2.31 22.29
N LEU A 347 6.14 2.06 23.07
CA LEU A 347 6.51 0.70 23.50
C LEU A 347 5.43 0.13 24.44
N GLU A 348 5.02 0.88 25.46
CA GLU A 348 3.98 0.40 26.40
C GLU A 348 2.62 0.28 25.71
N VAL A 349 2.29 1.21 24.81
CA VAL A 349 1.08 1.14 23.99
C VAL A 349 1.09 -0.12 23.14
N SER A 350 2.17 -0.35 22.39
CA SER A 350 2.26 -1.51 21.50
C SER A 350 2.24 -2.85 22.24
N GLU A 351 2.81 -2.94 23.44
CA GLU A 351 2.73 -4.15 24.25
C GLU A 351 1.27 -4.50 24.56
N VAL A 352 0.47 -3.51 24.98
CA VAL A 352 -0.97 -3.70 25.24
C VAL A 352 -1.73 -4.05 23.96
N GLU A 353 -1.36 -3.49 22.80
CA GLU A 353 -1.95 -3.87 21.51
C GLU A 353 -1.70 -5.33 21.15
N GLN A 354 -0.49 -5.83 21.36
CA GLN A 354 -0.13 -7.23 21.10
C GLN A 354 -0.83 -8.17 22.10
N GLU A 355 -0.93 -7.79 23.37
CA GLU A 355 -1.69 -8.56 24.36
C GLU A 355 -3.19 -8.59 24.07
N LEU A 356 -3.77 -7.46 23.62
CA LEU A 356 -5.17 -7.38 23.20
C LEU A 356 -5.50 -8.32 22.03
N THR A 357 -4.53 -8.54 21.14
CA THR A 357 -4.73 -9.36 19.94
C THR A 357 -4.38 -10.82 20.15
N CYS A 358 -3.42 -11.12 21.03
CA CYS A 358 -2.83 -12.45 21.17
C CYS A 358 -3.11 -13.13 22.53
N ASN A 359 -3.52 -12.39 23.58
CA ASN A 359 -3.60 -12.87 24.96
C ASN A 359 -5.01 -12.73 25.59
N THR A 360 -5.22 -13.39 26.73
CA THR A 360 -6.56 -13.69 27.30
C THR A 360 -6.81 -13.15 28.71
N ASP A 361 -5.84 -12.51 29.37
CA ASP A 361 -6.07 -11.90 30.68
C ASP A 361 -6.77 -10.53 30.54
N HIS A 362 -8.09 -10.60 30.35
CA HIS A 362 -8.95 -9.44 30.12
C HIS A 362 -8.89 -8.41 31.26
N ALA A 363 -8.79 -8.86 32.53
CA ALA A 363 -8.84 -7.97 33.68
C ALA A 363 -7.57 -7.11 33.78
N ASP A 364 -6.40 -7.70 33.57
CA ASP A 364 -5.14 -6.96 33.56
C ASP A 364 -5.05 -6.02 32.34
N ILE A 365 -5.42 -6.50 31.15
CA ILE A 365 -5.45 -5.68 29.93
C ILE A 365 -6.36 -4.46 30.11
N LEU A 366 -7.58 -4.64 30.63
CA LEU A 366 -8.51 -3.54 30.88
C LEU A 366 -7.93 -2.50 31.84
N LYS A 367 -7.25 -2.94 32.90
CA LYS A 367 -6.57 -2.04 33.85
C LYS A 367 -5.45 -1.25 33.16
N ARG A 368 -4.61 -1.91 32.36
CA ARG A 368 -3.52 -1.27 31.61
C ARG A 368 -4.02 -0.25 30.59
N ILE A 369 -5.09 -0.56 29.86
CA ILE A 369 -5.73 0.39 28.93
C ILE A 369 -6.18 1.64 29.68
N ARG A 370 -6.88 1.49 30.82
CA ARG A 370 -7.32 2.65 31.62
C ARG A 370 -6.13 3.52 32.03
N THR A 371 -5.03 2.92 32.49
CA THR A 371 -3.80 3.64 32.83
C THR A 371 -3.25 4.43 31.63
N LEU A 372 -3.12 3.80 30.46
CA LEU A 372 -2.60 4.46 29.26
C LEU A 372 -3.52 5.56 28.75
N VAL A 373 -4.84 5.35 28.73
CA VAL A 373 -5.81 6.38 28.29
C VAL A 373 -5.74 7.64 29.16
N THR A 374 -5.51 7.48 30.46
CA THR A 374 -5.36 8.61 31.40
C THR A 374 -3.98 9.28 31.37
N ASN A 375 -2.98 8.68 30.71
CA ASN A 375 -1.63 9.21 30.64
C ASN A 375 -1.54 10.32 29.57
N SER A 376 -1.21 11.55 29.98
CA SER A 376 -1.12 12.71 29.08
C SER A 376 0.01 12.61 28.05
N LYS A 377 1.00 11.73 28.23
CA LYS A 377 2.09 11.50 27.25
C LYS A 377 1.63 10.69 26.03
N VAL A 378 0.69 9.76 26.22
CA VAL A 378 0.13 8.94 25.13
C VAL A 378 -0.73 9.84 24.24
N ARG A 379 -0.62 9.73 22.91
CA ARG A 379 -1.42 10.59 22.00
C ARG A 379 -2.88 10.14 22.00
N ASP A 380 -3.78 11.07 21.71
CA ASP A 380 -5.22 10.78 21.60
C ASP A 380 -5.52 9.70 20.56
N ILE A 381 -4.77 9.69 19.46
CA ILE A 381 -4.88 8.69 18.41
C ILE A 381 -4.50 7.29 18.90
N ASP A 382 -3.46 7.17 19.73
CA ASP A 382 -3.03 5.89 20.30
C ASP A 382 -4.02 5.38 21.36
N CYS A 383 -4.58 6.30 22.17
CA CYS A 383 -5.66 5.98 23.10
C CYS A 383 -6.91 5.47 22.36
N LEU A 384 -7.30 6.15 21.27
CA LEU A 384 -8.42 5.72 20.43
C LEU A 384 -8.18 4.32 19.86
N ARG A 385 -6.97 4.06 19.34
CA ARG A 385 -6.57 2.75 18.81
C ARG A 385 -6.75 1.63 19.82
N LEU A 386 -6.26 1.81 21.05
CA LEU A 386 -6.40 0.82 22.13
C LEU A 386 -7.87 0.49 22.40
N VAL A 387 -8.74 1.50 22.46
CA VAL A 387 -10.17 1.32 22.70
C VAL A 387 -10.88 0.68 21.50
N MET A 388 -10.46 0.99 20.26
CA MET A 388 -10.95 0.33 19.05
C MET A 388 -10.58 -1.15 19.03
N LEU A 389 -9.32 -1.50 19.33
CA LEU A 389 -8.86 -2.89 19.43
C LEU A 389 -9.63 -3.64 20.53
N TYR A 390 -9.82 -3.02 21.69
CA TYR A 390 -10.65 -3.58 22.75
C TYR A 390 -12.09 -3.81 22.30
N ALA A 391 -12.72 -2.88 21.58
CA ALA A 391 -14.08 -3.04 21.06
C ALA A 391 -14.18 -4.20 20.06
N LEU A 392 -13.20 -4.34 19.16
CA LEU A 392 -13.18 -5.43 18.18
C LEU A 392 -13.08 -6.82 18.83
N HIS A 393 -12.38 -6.93 19.96
CA HIS A 393 -12.14 -8.21 20.64
C HIS A 393 -13.18 -8.53 21.73
N TYR A 394 -13.57 -7.54 22.54
CA TYR A 394 -14.28 -7.74 23.81
C TYR A 394 -15.72 -7.18 23.85
N GLU A 395 -16.27 -6.59 22.77
CA GLU A 395 -17.61 -5.97 22.80
C GLU A 395 -18.71 -6.93 23.32
N LYS A 396 -18.65 -8.22 22.98
CA LYS A 396 -19.67 -9.21 23.37
C LYS A 396 -19.31 -10.04 24.61
N GLN A 397 -18.19 -9.75 25.26
CA GLN A 397 -17.73 -10.52 26.41
C GLN A 397 -18.39 -10.02 27.70
N SER A 398 -18.89 -10.95 28.51
CA SER A 398 -19.40 -10.67 29.85
C SER A 398 -18.29 -10.05 30.72
N GLY A 399 -18.56 -8.88 31.32
CA GLY A 399 -17.59 -8.15 32.15
C GLY A 399 -16.74 -7.12 31.41
N GLY A 400 -16.97 -6.90 30.11
CA GLY A 400 -16.36 -5.78 29.38
C GLY A 400 -16.83 -4.41 29.87
N ASP A 401 -15.96 -3.39 29.76
CA ASP A 401 -16.29 -2.00 30.12
C ASP A 401 -15.97 -1.04 28.96
N LEU A 402 -16.53 -1.34 27.78
CA LEU A 402 -16.34 -0.48 26.61
C LEU A 402 -16.91 0.93 26.84
N ALA A 403 -18.07 1.03 27.49
CA ALA A 403 -18.71 2.31 27.80
C ALA A 403 -17.83 3.18 28.70
N GLY A 404 -17.24 2.60 29.75
CA GLY A 404 -16.30 3.31 30.62
C GLY A 404 -15.04 3.76 29.89
N LEU A 405 -14.48 2.94 28.98
CA LEU A 405 -13.34 3.33 28.15
C LEU A 405 -13.66 4.49 27.20
N VAL A 406 -14.83 4.47 26.55
CA VAL A 406 -15.30 5.57 25.70
C VAL A 406 -15.50 6.85 26.51
N GLU A 407 -16.03 6.74 27.74
CA GLU A 407 -16.18 7.88 28.64
C GLU A 407 -14.82 8.44 29.09
N LEU A 408 -13.79 7.60 29.28
CA LEU A 408 -12.43 8.09 29.55
C LEU A 408 -11.86 8.86 28.35
N LEU A 409 -12.08 8.40 27.12
CA LEU A 409 -11.69 9.14 25.92
C LEU A 409 -12.43 10.48 25.82
N ARG A 410 -13.73 10.52 26.16
CA ARG A 410 -14.51 11.75 26.20
C ARG A 410 -13.97 12.73 27.24
N LYS A 411 -13.70 12.28 28.46
CA LYS A 411 -13.10 13.09 29.54
C LYS A 411 -11.72 13.64 29.18
N ARG A 412 -10.96 12.90 28.38
CA ARG A 412 -9.67 13.34 27.83
C ARG A 412 -9.82 14.46 26.80
N GLY A 413 -11.00 14.62 26.19
CA GLY A 413 -11.30 15.68 25.23
C GLY A 413 -11.31 15.24 23.77
N LEU A 414 -11.35 13.94 23.48
CA LEU A 414 -11.48 13.46 22.10
C LEU A 414 -12.82 13.91 21.51
N SER A 415 -12.78 14.41 20.27
CA SER A 415 -14.00 14.85 19.57
C SER A 415 -14.99 13.70 19.32
N ASP A 416 -16.29 14.03 19.26
CA ASP A 416 -17.34 13.04 18.93
C ASP A 416 -17.12 12.32 17.60
N ASN A 417 -16.42 12.95 16.66
CA ASN A 417 -16.06 12.33 15.39
C ASN A 417 -15.06 11.20 15.58
N LEU A 418 -14.07 11.36 16.48
CA LEU A 418 -13.11 10.33 16.82
C LEU A 418 -13.73 9.24 17.69
N LEU A 419 -14.56 9.60 18.67
CA LEU A 419 -15.26 8.62 19.52
C LEU A 419 -16.14 7.68 18.68
N ARG A 420 -16.79 8.19 17.63
CA ARG A 420 -17.57 7.39 16.67
C ARG A 420 -16.74 6.35 15.91
N MET A 421 -15.42 6.49 15.83
CA MET A 421 -14.58 5.50 15.14
C MET A 421 -14.55 4.17 15.88
N VAL A 422 -14.81 4.15 17.20
CA VAL A 422 -14.94 2.92 17.99
C VAL A 422 -16.10 2.06 17.48
N SER A 423 -17.30 2.65 17.35
CA SER A 423 -18.45 1.93 16.79
C SER A 423 -18.27 1.66 15.29
N SER A 424 -17.67 2.60 14.55
CA SER A 424 -17.43 2.44 13.11
C SER A 424 -16.54 1.24 12.79
N ALA A 425 -15.51 0.98 13.59
CA ALA A 425 -14.65 -0.20 13.43
C ALA A 425 -15.43 -1.51 13.62
N VAL A 426 -16.29 -1.57 14.64
CA VAL A 426 -17.15 -2.72 14.91
C VAL A 426 -18.18 -2.94 13.80
N GLU A 427 -18.81 -1.86 13.33
CA GLU A 427 -19.81 -1.90 12.24
C GLU A 427 -19.19 -2.30 10.88
N PHE A 428 -17.95 -1.87 10.64
CA PHE A 428 -17.21 -2.20 9.44
C PHE A 428 -16.81 -3.67 9.39
N GLN A 429 -16.46 -4.27 10.53
CA GLN A 429 -16.02 -5.66 10.63
C GLN A 429 -17.09 -6.65 10.14
N GLU A 430 -16.73 -7.52 9.19
CA GLU A 430 -17.58 -8.62 8.74
C GLU A 430 -17.33 -9.87 9.59
N ARG A 431 -18.07 -9.98 10.72
CA ARG A 431 -17.98 -11.12 11.66
C ARG A 431 -18.39 -12.48 11.08
N LYS A 432 -18.89 -12.55 9.84
CA LYS A 432 -19.30 -13.81 9.19
C LYS A 432 -18.12 -14.65 8.70
N PHE A 433 -16.91 -14.10 8.63
CA PHE A 433 -15.71 -14.89 8.41
C PHE A 433 -15.20 -15.44 9.74
N GLN A 434 -15.80 -16.55 10.19
CA GLN A 434 -15.11 -17.45 11.09
C GLN A 434 -14.66 -18.65 10.25
N PRO A 435 -13.41 -18.71 9.79
CA PRO A 435 -12.85 -19.96 9.30
C PRO A 435 -12.71 -20.91 10.50
N GLY A 436 -13.84 -21.51 10.90
CA GLY A 436 -14.03 -22.43 12.03
C GLY A 436 -13.21 -22.09 13.27
N ASP A 437 -13.73 -21.25 14.17
CA ASP A 437 -13.30 -21.18 15.57
C ASP A 437 -11.76 -21.25 15.78
N LYS A 438 -11.01 -20.46 15.01
CA LYS A 438 -9.54 -20.36 15.07
C LYS A 438 -9.04 -19.03 15.64
N PHE A 439 -9.91 -18.27 16.29
CA PHE A 439 -9.51 -17.19 17.22
C PHE A 439 -9.25 -17.72 18.65
N SER A 440 -9.03 -19.02 18.83
CA SER A 440 -8.44 -19.52 20.08
C SER A 440 -6.94 -19.22 20.10
N ALA A 441 -6.53 -18.45 21.10
CA ALA A 441 -5.12 -18.21 21.47
C ALA A 441 -4.26 -19.51 21.49
N ASP A 442 -4.87 -20.68 21.66
CA ASP A 442 -4.20 -21.99 21.66
C ASP A 442 -3.59 -22.42 20.31
N ASN A 443 -4.23 -22.12 19.17
CA ASN A 443 -3.64 -22.46 17.87
C ASN A 443 -2.58 -21.45 17.44
N MET A 444 -2.76 -20.16 17.77
CA MET A 444 -1.74 -19.13 17.58
C MET A 444 -0.47 -19.49 18.38
N ARG A 445 -0.57 -19.92 19.65
CA ARG A 445 0.57 -20.35 20.49
C ARG A 445 1.32 -21.57 19.93
N ALA A 446 0.62 -22.52 19.30
CA ALA A 446 1.26 -23.68 18.66
C ALA A 446 1.95 -23.32 17.33
N PHE A 447 1.48 -22.26 16.66
CA PHE A 447 1.98 -21.79 15.37
C PHE A 447 3.09 -20.73 15.46
N THR A 448 3.02 -19.77 16.39
CA THR A 448 4.14 -18.87 16.69
C THR A 448 5.37 -19.69 17.04
N LYS A 449 5.24 -20.74 17.86
CA LYS A 449 6.34 -21.69 18.13
C LYS A 449 6.91 -22.40 16.89
N LYS A 450 6.17 -22.54 15.78
CA LYS A 450 6.61 -23.20 14.54
C LYS A 450 7.18 -22.23 13.50
N VAL A 451 6.60 -21.05 13.34
CA VAL A 451 7.12 -19.99 12.46
C VAL A 451 8.42 -19.40 13.04
N ILE A 452 8.52 -19.34 14.38
CA ILE A 452 9.70 -18.84 15.10
C ILE A 452 10.83 -19.89 15.16
N LYS A 453 10.54 -21.19 15.07
CA LYS A 453 11.60 -22.22 15.03
C LYS A 453 12.43 -22.23 13.74
N GLY A 454 11.98 -21.56 12.67
CA GLY A 454 12.71 -21.44 11.41
C GLY A 454 13.67 -20.24 11.34
N LEU A 455 13.55 -19.27 12.25
CA LEU A 455 14.37 -18.06 12.30
C LEU A 455 15.03 -17.99 13.68
N LYS A 456 16.36 -18.13 13.73
CA LYS A 456 17.14 -17.87 14.96
C LYS A 456 16.89 -16.41 15.39
N GLY A 457 15.99 -16.18 16.34
CA GLY A 457 15.70 -14.87 16.92
C GLY A 457 14.93 -15.01 18.22
N VAL A 458 15.24 -14.14 19.19
CA VAL A 458 14.48 -14.01 20.45
C VAL A 458 13.07 -13.53 20.12
N GLU A 459 12.05 -14.09 20.77
CA GLU A 459 10.66 -13.65 20.57
C GLU A 459 10.53 -12.14 20.85
N ASN A 460 10.09 -11.37 19.86
CA ASN A 460 9.84 -9.94 20.01
C ASN A 460 8.38 -9.73 20.44
N ILE A 461 8.20 -9.24 21.67
CA ILE A 461 6.87 -8.97 22.26
C ILE A 461 6.04 -7.96 21.45
N TYR A 462 6.69 -7.13 20.63
CA TYR A 462 6.04 -6.08 19.85
C TYR A 462 5.54 -6.55 18.47
N THR A 463 5.82 -7.79 18.06
CA THR A 463 5.51 -8.32 16.71
C THR A 463 4.96 -9.75 16.76
N GLN A 464 4.03 -10.02 17.67
CA GLN A 464 3.43 -11.34 17.87
C GLN A 464 2.26 -11.62 16.92
N HIS A 465 1.50 -10.58 16.60
CA HIS A 465 0.39 -10.62 15.67
C HIS A 465 0.81 -11.14 14.28
N VAL A 466 -0.09 -11.87 13.63
CA VAL A 466 0.07 -12.40 12.27
C VAL A 466 -1.14 -11.98 11.44
N PRO A 467 -0.96 -11.24 10.32
CA PRO A 467 -2.08 -10.81 9.49
C PRO A 467 -2.84 -11.98 8.86
N LEU A 468 -4.16 -11.83 8.69
CA LEU A 468 -5.01 -12.86 8.10
C LEU A 468 -4.56 -13.30 6.70
N VAL A 469 -4.02 -12.36 5.91
CA VAL A 469 -3.47 -12.64 4.56
C VAL A 469 -2.37 -13.71 4.62
N TYR A 470 -1.54 -13.71 5.65
CA TYR A 470 -0.48 -14.72 5.81
C TYR A 470 -1.09 -16.12 6.00
N ASP A 471 -2.04 -16.27 6.91
CA ASP A 471 -2.68 -17.56 7.21
C ASP A 471 -3.41 -18.13 5.99
N ILE A 472 -4.15 -17.27 5.27
CA ILE A 472 -4.86 -17.66 4.05
C ILE A 472 -3.90 -18.12 2.96
N LEU A 473 -2.79 -17.40 2.78
CA LEU A 473 -1.76 -17.78 1.82
C LEU A 473 -1.03 -19.05 2.24
N GLU A 474 -0.77 -19.26 3.53
CA GLU A 474 -0.13 -20.48 4.01
C GLU A 474 -1.03 -21.70 3.77
N ASP A 475 -2.33 -21.59 4.07
CA ASP A 475 -3.32 -22.62 3.78
C ASP A 475 -3.44 -22.85 2.26
N LEU A 476 -3.37 -21.80 1.43
CA LEU A 476 -3.35 -21.93 -0.02
C LEU A 476 -2.14 -22.71 -0.51
N LEU A 477 -0.92 -22.32 -0.09
CA LEU A 477 0.33 -22.96 -0.51
C LEU A 477 0.40 -24.43 -0.07
N ARG A 478 -0.24 -24.78 1.05
CA ARG A 478 -0.36 -26.15 1.55
C ARG A 478 -1.52 -26.94 0.94
N GLY A 479 -2.32 -26.35 0.06
CA GLY A 479 -3.50 -26.99 -0.54
C GLY A 479 -4.64 -27.24 0.45
N ARG A 480 -4.72 -26.45 1.53
CA ARG A 480 -5.73 -26.53 2.59
C ARG A 480 -6.81 -25.45 2.49
N LEU A 481 -6.68 -24.50 1.56
CA LEU A 481 -7.65 -23.43 1.37
C LEU A 481 -8.96 -23.94 0.75
N LYS A 482 -9.97 -24.13 1.60
CA LYS A 482 -11.26 -24.71 1.25
C LYS A 482 -12.03 -23.87 0.22
N GLU A 483 -12.64 -24.53 -0.76
CA GLU A 483 -13.54 -23.89 -1.74
C GLU A 483 -14.82 -23.32 -1.09
N SER A 484 -15.29 -23.89 0.02
CA SER A 484 -16.43 -23.34 0.76
C SER A 484 -16.17 -21.93 1.31
N SER A 485 -14.91 -21.65 1.64
CA SER A 485 -14.46 -20.35 2.18
C SER A 485 -13.96 -19.43 1.08
N PHE A 486 -13.35 -19.99 0.03
CA PHE A 486 -12.87 -19.26 -1.13
C PHE A 486 -13.31 -19.94 -2.43
N PRO A 487 -14.57 -19.79 -2.85
CA PRO A 487 -15.08 -20.41 -4.07
C PRO A 487 -14.46 -19.80 -5.33
N TYR A 488 -14.52 -20.55 -6.41
CA TYR A 488 -14.21 -20.04 -7.75
C TYR A 488 -15.38 -19.24 -8.32
N VAL A 489 -15.10 -18.28 -9.20
CA VAL A 489 -16.15 -17.68 -10.04
C VAL A 489 -16.73 -18.77 -10.95
N PRO A 490 -18.07 -18.96 -11.04
CA PRO A 490 -18.71 -20.14 -11.65
C PRO A 490 -18.28 -20.47 -13.08
N GLN A 491 -17.77 -19.50 -13.84
CA GLN A 491 -17.32 -19.66 -15.23
C GLN A 491 -15.96 -20.39 -15.40
N HIS A 492 -15.26 -20.73 -14.31
CA HIS A 492 -13.92 -21.39 -14.34
C HIS A 492 -13.88 -22.77 -13.67
N SER A 493 -15.01 -23.46 -13.57
CA SER A 493 -15.17 -24.64 -12.71
C SER A 493 -14.77 -25.96 -13.39
N ALA A 494 -13.71 -26.60 -12.87
CA ALA A 494 -13.67 -28.02 -12.47
C ALA A 494 -12.27 -28.67 -12.53
N ARG A 495 -11.28 -28.09 -13.25
CA ARG A 495 -9.93 -28.69 -13.36
C ARG A 495 -8.86 -28.11 -12.44
N ASP A 496 -9.15 -26.98 -11.78
CA ASP A 496 -8.12 -26.20 -11.08
C ASP A 496 -7.94 -26.51 -9.59
N SER A 497 -8.81 -27.35 -9.01
CA SER A 497 -8.87 -27.63 -7.57
C SER A 497 -7.72 -28.52 -7.07
N MET A 498 -6.88 -29.05 -7.97
CA MET A 498 -5.78 -29.96 -7.63
C MET A 498 -4.39 -29.34 -7.78
N PHE A 499 -4.27 -28.09 -8.25
CA PHE A 499 -2.98 -27.48 -8.52
C PHE A 499 -2.39 -26.75 -7.31
N ARG A 500 -1.08 -26.93 -7.10
CA ARG A 500 -0.27 -25.98 -6.33
C ARG A 500 0.07 -24.80 -7.23
N PHE A 501 -0.61 -23.68 -7.02
CA PHE A 501 -0.41 -22.47 -7.80
C PHE A 501 1.04 -21.95 -7.69
N GLN A 502 1.67 -21.69 -8.84
CA GLN A 502 3.01 -21.09 -8.91
C GLN A 502 2.94 -19.56 -8.93
N ASP A 503 1.90 -18.98 -9.50
CA ASP A 503 1.67 -17.55 -9.58
C ASP A 503 0.37 -17.21 -8.85
N VAL A 504 0.46 -16.42 -7.80
CA VAL A 504 -0.67 -16.02 -6.97
C VAL A 504 -0.71 -14.49 -6.89
N ILE A 505 -1.84 -13.91 -7.29
CA ILE A 505 -2.11 -12.48 -7.17
C ILE A 505 -3.20 -12.36 -6.11
N VAL A 506 -2.90 -11.72 -4.99
CA VAL A 506 -3.86 -11.43 -3.91
C VAL A 506 -4.28 -9.98 -4.02
N PHE A 507 -5.58 -9.73 -4.03
CA PHE A 507 -6.14 -8.39 -4.00
C PHE A 507 -7.06 -8.20 -2.79
N VAL A 508 -6.78 -7.22 -1.93
CA VAL A 508 -7.61 -6.89 -0.76
C VAL A 508 -8.46 -5.65 -1.05
N ALA A 509 -9.77 -5.85 -1.17
CA ALA A 509 -10.74 -4.77 -1.24
C ALA A 509 -10.81 -4.02 0.10
N GLY A 510 -10.66 -2.69 0.09
CA GLY A 510 -10.49 -1.91 1.32
C GLY A 510 -9.03 -1.74 1.75
N GLY A 511 -8.08 -2.18 0.93
CA GLY A 511 -6.67 -1.88 1.08
C GLY A 511 -5.88 -2.91 1.87
N VAL A 512 -4.55 -2.77 1.79
CA VAL A 512 -3.54 -3.61 2.44
C VAL A 512 -2.70 -2.81 3.40
N THR A 513 -1.82 -3.45 4.17
CA THR A 513 -0.82 -2.78 5.01
C THR A 513 0.61 -3.20 4.63
N TYR A 514 1.60 -2.44 5.11
CA TYR A 514 3.01 -2.86 4.96
C TYR A 514 3.36 -4.10 5.81
N GLU A 515 2.60 -4.42 6.86
CA GLU A 515 2.73 -5.68 7.61
C GLU A 515 2.34 -6.89 6.75
N GLU A 516 1.26 -6.76 5.97
CA GLU A 516 0.83 -7.77 5.00
C GLU A 516 1.82 -7.88 3.84
N SER A 517 2.36 -6.76 3.36
CA SER A 517 3.43 -6.75 2.35
C SER A 517 4.66 -7.53 2.84
N LEU A 518 5.11 -7.27 4.07
CA LEU A 518 6.20 -8.02 4.69
C LEU A 518 5.88 -9.52 4.80
N SER A 519 4.65 -9.87 5.16
CA SER A 519 4.20 -11.26 5.24
C SER A 519 4.30 -11.96 3.89
N VAL A 520 3.88 -11.29 2.81
CA VAL A 520 4.00 -11.79 1.43
C VAL A 520 5.46 -11.89 0.98
N TYR A 521 6.30 -10.91 1.32
CA TYR A 521 7.75 -10.98 1.08
C TYR A 521 8.36 -12.22 1.74
N LYS A 522 8.08 -12.46 3.03
CA LYS A 522 8.56 -13.64 3.77
C LYS A 522 8.11 -14.95 3.11
N LEU A 523 6.86 -15.02 2.66
CA LEU A 523 6.34 -16.20 1.96
C LEU A 523 7.04 -16.43 0.61
N ASN A 524 7.31 -15.38 -0.16
CA ASN A 524 8.08 -15.48 -1.41
C ASN A 524 9.51 -15.99 -1.16
N VAL A 525 10.19 -15.47 -0.13
CA VAL A 525 11.55 -15.93 0.24
C VAL A 525 11.53 -17.39 0.70
N ALA A 526 10.54 -17.79 1.50
CA ALA A 526 10.42 -19.15 2.01
C ALA A 526 10.01 -20.18 0.93
N ASN A 527 9.37 -19.72 -0.16
CA ASN A 527 8.82 -20.59 -1.21
C ASN A 527 9.30 -20.14 -2.59
N PRO A 528 10.57 -20.34 -2.96
CA PRO A 528 11.14 -19.83 -4.22
C PRO A 528 10.46 -20.36 -5.49
N GLY A 529 9.71 -21.48 -5.39
CA GLY A 529 8.91 -22.03 -6.48
C GLY A 529 7.53 -21.37 -6.67
N THR A 530 7.15 -20.46 -5.78
CA THR A 530 5.89 -19.71 -5.84
C THR A 530 6.17 -18.21 -5.85
N ARG A 531 5.41 -17.47 -6.64
CA ARG A 531 5.50 -16.02 -6.76
C ARG A 531 4.16 -15.45 -6.34
N ILE A 532 4.17 -14.63 -5.31
CA ILE A 532 3.00 -14.00 -4.71
C ILE A 532 3.11 -12.50 -4.91
N LEU A 533 2.07 -11.91 -5.48
CA LEU A 533 1.90 -10.48 -5.66
C LEU A 533 0.73 -10.01 -4.79
N LEU A 534 0.95 -9.00 -3.96
CA LEU A 534 -0.07 -8.37 -3.14
C LEU A 534 -0.51 -7.04 -3.78
N GLY A 535 -1.81 -6.78 -3.75
CA GLY A 535 -2.32 -5.45 -4.00
C GLY A 535 -3.60 -5.15 -3.23
N GLY A 536 -3.95 -3.87 -3.20
CA GLY A 536 -5.17 -3.39 -2.59
C GLY A 536 -5.64 -2.09 -3.23
N THR A 537 -6.82 -1.64 -2.82
CA THR A 537 -7.33 -0.32 -3.22
C THR A 537 -6.38 0.79 -2.77
N ALA A 538 -5.87 0.70 -1.54
CA ALA A 538 -4.83 1.57 -0.98
C ALA A 538 -3.85 0.77 -0.12
N VAL A 539 -2.75 1.42 0.31
CA VAL A 539 -1.91 0.94 1.42
C VAL A 539 -2.19 1.80 2.64
N HIS A 540 -2.66 1.18 3.72
CA HIS A 540 -3.13 1.87 4.91
C HIS A 540 -2.10 1.87 6.04
N ASN A 541 -1.96 3.04 6.67
CA ASN A 541 -1.62 3.19 8.09
C ASN A 541 -2.90 3.44 8.91
N PHE A 542 -2.78 3.52 10.24
CA PHE A 542 -3.94 3.70 11.10
C PHE A 542 -4.78 4.93 10.72
N THR A 543 -4.15 6.09 10.51
CA THR A 543 -4.85 7.33 10.15
C THR A 543 -5.66 7.20 8.86
N SER A 544 -5.05 6.66 7.80
CA SER A 544 -5.75 6.47 6.53
C SER A 544 -6.85 5.39 6.60
N PHE A 545 -6.71 4.43 7.50
CA PHE A 545 -7.75 3.44 7.74
C PHE A 545 -8.95 4.05 8.49
N LEU A 546 -8.73 5.01 9.40
CA LEU A 546 -9.82 5.78 10.00
C LEU A 546 -10.63 6.54 8.95
N ASP A 547 -9.97 7.12 7.94
CA ASP A 547 -10.66 7.78 6.83
C ASP A 547 -11.52 6.79 6.02
N GLU A 548 -11.03 5.57 5.79
CA GLU A 548 -11.79 4.49 5.15
C GLU A 548 -13.00 4.08 6.00
N LEU A 549 -12.81 3.87 7.31
CA LEU A 549 -13.90 3.54 8.24
C LEU A 549 -14.98 4.62 8.23
N LYS A 550 -14.57 5.89 8.28
CA LYS A 550 -15.47 7.04 8.22
C LYS A 550 -16.28 7.06 6.92
N SER A 551 -15.64 6.83 5.77
CA SER A 551 -16.34 6.74 4.48
C SER A 551 -17.32 5.57 4.45
N ALA A 552 -16.87 4.39 4.89
CA ALA A 552 -17.63 3.15 4.82
C ALA A 552 -18.89 3.16 5.70
N THR A 553 -18.88 3.94 6.79
CA THR A 553 -19.95 3.98 7.82
C THR A 553 -20.77 5.27 7.81
N ALA A 554 -20.47 6.23 6.91
CA ALA A 554 -21.12 7.54 6.86
C ALA A 554 -22.66 7.49 6.84
N ASP A 555 -23.26 6.55 6.10
CA ASP A 555 -24.72 6.44 5.96
C ASP A 555 -25.42 5.87 7.20
N PHE A 556 -24.70 5.12 8.04
CA PHE A 556 -25.26 4.54 9.26
C PHE A 556 -25.59 5.61 10.30
N ALA A 557 -24.80 6.69 10.35
CA ALA A 557 -25.01 7.83 11.24
C ALA A 557 -26.38 8.50 11.09
N SER A 558 -27.03 8.37 9.93
CA SER A 558 -28.40 8.87 9.70
C SER A 558 -29.50 7.97 10.29
N ARG A 559 -29.21 6.68 10.52
CA ARG A 559 -30.20 5.66 10.91
C ARG A 559 -30.10 5.21 12.36
N SER A 560 -28.92 5.24 12.97
CA SER A 560 -28.68 4.70 14.32
C SER A 560 -28.74 5.72 15.46
N GLY A 561 -29.25 6.93 15.21
CA GLY A 561 -29.44 8.00 16.22
C GLY A 561 -30.41 7.69 17.38
N ARG A 562 -30.68 6.42 17.70
CA ARG A 562 -31.56 6.02 18.80
C ARG A 562 -31.08 4.91 19.74
N HIS A 563 -29.94 4.23 19.54
CA HIS A 563 -29.68 3.02 20.35
C HIS A 563 -28.27 2.73 20.88
N LEU A 564 -27.33 3.69 20.90
CA LEU A 564 -26.04 3.46 21.56
C LEU A 564 -25.64 4.65 22.43
N TYR A 565 -26.24 4.70 23.62
CA TYR A 565 -25.73 5.40 24.81
C TYR A 565 -25.86 4.47 26.00
#